data_AF-A0A920V5K1-F1
#
_entry.id   AF-A0A920V5K1-F1
#
_cell.length_a   1.000
_cell.length_b   1.000
_cell.length_c   1.000
_cell.angle_alpha   90.00
_cell.angle_beta   90.00
_cell.angle_gamma   90.00
#
_symmetry.space_group_name_H-M   'P 1'
#
loop_
_entity.id
_entity.type
_entity.pdbx_description
1 polymer ?
#
loop_
_entity_poly.entity_id
_entity_poly.type
_entity_poly.pdbx_seq_one_letter_code
_entity_poly.pdbx_strand_id
1 'polypeptide(L)'
;MERVYRQIKIQSKQNIENNPFYQVFKELPSTIPLEEQKALRKDARKTIKEEIIPSYELLEEFFKTEYLPQARLTVGLYDTPKGKELYEQLAKSFTTTNLTPKEIHNIGLGEVARIRGEMEEVIKEGKV
;
A
#
# COMPACT_ATOMS: atom_id res chain seq x y z
N MET A 1 -4.27 2.18 -11.75
CA MET A 1 -3.64 0.92 -11.27
C MET A 1 -2.14 0.82 -11.54
N GLU A 2 -1.51 1.85 -12.15
CA GLU A 2 -0.08 1.83 -12.51
C GLU A 2 0.88 1.68 -11.32
N ARG A 3 0.56 2.26 -10.15
CA ARG A 3 1.37 2.12 -8.94
C ARG A 3 1.48 0.65 -8.50
N VAL A 4 0.39 -0.10 -8.61
CA VAL A 4 0.36 -1.54 -8.26
C VAL A 4 1.22 -2.32 -9.25
N TYR A 5 1.09 -2.05 -10.55
CA TYR A 5 1.94 -2.67 -11.57
C TYR A 5 3.44 -2.43 -11.31
N ARG A 6 3.83 -1.19 -10.95
CA ARG A 6 5.22 -0.88 -10.58
C ARG A 6 5.70 -1.72 -9.40
N GLN A 7 4.85 -1.94 -8.39
CA GLN A 7 5.19 -2.76 -7.24
C GLN A 7 5.37 -4.24 -7.61
N ILE A 8 4.48 -4.79 -8.43
CA ILE A 8 4.58 -6.18 -8.93
C ILE A 8 5.91 -6.35 -9.68
N LYS A 9 6.25 -5.41 -10.56
CA LYS A 9 7.51 -5.42 -11.33
C LYS A 9 8.76 -5.39 -10.45
N ILE A 10 8.74 -4.69 -9.32
CA ILE A 10 9.85 -4.68 -8.35
C ILE A 10 10.04 -6.08 -7.76
N GLN A 11 8.96 -6.81 -7.51
CA GLN A 11 9.01 -8.13 -6.89
C GLN A 11 9.36 -9.24 -7.89
N SER A 12 9.06 -9.07 -9.19
CA SER A 12 9.40 -10.03 -10.25
C SER A 12 10.85 -9.95 -10.74
N LYS A 13 11.44 -8.74 -10.86
CA LYS A 13 12.70 -8.54 -11.62
C LYS A 13 13.94 -8.26 -10.78
N GLN A 14 13.90 -8.52 -9.49
CA GLN A 14 15.04 -8.29 -8.61
C GLN A 14 15.92 -9.52 -8.44
N ASN A 15 17.23 -9.30 -8.39
CA ASN A 15 18.17 -10.27 -7.84
C ASN A 15 17.69 -10.70 -6.44
N ILE A 16 17.79 -11.99 -6.14
CA ILE A 16 17.42 -12.61 -4.87
C ILE A 16 17.89 -11.78 -3.66
N GLU A 17 19.14 -11.32 -3.65
CA GLU A 17 19.73 -10.56 -2.52
C GLU A 17 19.08 -9.19 -2.31
N ASN A 18 18.45 -8.63 -3.34
CA ASN A 18 17.73 -7.36 -3.27
C ASN A 18 16.22 -7.54 -3.12
N ASN A 19 15.71 -8.75 -3.31
CA ASN A 19 14.29 -9.05 -3.23
C ASN A 19 13.75 -8.75 -1.82
N PRO A 20 12.58 -8.07 -1.68
CA PRO A 20 12.00 -7.75 -0.37
C PRO A 20 11.80 -8.97 0.53
N PHE A 21 11.46 -10.13 -0.04
CA PHE A 21 11.27 -11.37 0.72
C PHE A 21 12.58 -11.94 1.28
N TYR A 22 13.74 -11.56 0.73
CA TYR A 22 15.04 -11.99 1.23
C TYR A 22 15.57 -11.08 2.36
N GLN A 23 15.07 -9.85 2.50
CA GLN A 23 15.67 -8.86 3.40
C GLN A 23 15.74 -9.33 4.86
N VAL A 24 14.72 -10.06 5.34
CA VAL A 24 14.69 -10.62 6.69
C VAL A 24 15.79 -11.67 6.94
N PHE A 25 16.30 -12.31 5.89
CA PHE A 25 17.33 -13.35 5.99
C PHE A 25 18.75 -12.79 5.98
N LYS A 26 18.92 -11.48 5.69
CA LYS A 26 20.24 -10.82 5.81
C LYS A 26 20.68 -10.79 7.27
N GLU A 27 19.78 -10.31 8.12
CA GLU A 27 20.02 -10.14 9.56
C GLU A 27 19.08 -11.07 10.34
N LEU A 28 19.53 -12.31 10.56
CA LEU A 28 18.83 -13.26 11.40
C LEU A 28 19.20 -13.06 12.88
N PRO A 29 18.26 -13.24 13.82
CA PRO A 29 18.53 -13.13 15.25
C PRO A 29 19.67 -14.06 15.69
N SER A 30 20.52 -13.57 16.61
CA SER A 30 21.60 -14.36 17.21
C SER A 30 21.10 -15.51 18.08
N THR A 31 19.81 -15.54 18.42
CA THR A 31 19.15 -16.64 19.13
C THR A 31 19.03 -17.90 18.26
N ILE A 32 19.17 -17.80 16.95
CA ILE A 32 19.15 -18.94 16.02
C ILE A 32 20.58 -19.46 15.84
N PRO A 33 20.85 -20.77 16.03
CA PRO A 33 22.17 -21.36 15.79
C PRO A 33 22.71 -21.08 14.39
N LEU A 34 24.04 -20.89 14.28
CA LEU A 34 24.67 -20.47 13.02
C LEU A 34 24.41 -21.44 11.85
N GLU A 35 24.43 -22.75 12.09
CA GLU A 35 24.16 -23.76 11.06
C GLU A 35 22.72 -23.69 10.56
N GLU A 36 21.76 -23.44 11.46
CA GLU A 36 20.37 -23.23 11.10
C GLU A 36 20.19 -21.93 10.32
N GLN A 37 20.86 -20.84 10.73
CA GLN A 37 20.84 -19.60 9.96
C GLN A 37 21.37 -19.78 8.52
N LYS A 38 22.41 -20.60 8.34
CA LYS A 38 22.93 -20.94 7.00
C LYS A 38 21.91 -21.72 6.19
N ALA A 39 21.26 -22.72 6.80
CA ALA A 39 20.21 -23.51 6.17
C ALA A 39 19.02 -22.63 5.75
N LEU A 40 18.51 -21.78 6.65
CA LEU A 40 17.43 -20.84 6.38
C LEU A 40 17.74 -19.90 5.21
N ARG A 41 18.96 -19.33 5.18
CA ARG A 41 19.38 -18.47 4.05
C ARG A 41 19.48 -19.24 2.73
N LYS A 42 19.87 -20.53 2.77
CA LYS A 42 19.94 -21.37 1.57
C LYS A 42 18.53 -21.66 1.04
N ASP A 43 17.63 -22.08 1.93
CA ASP A 43 16.27 -22.42 1.57
C ASP A 43 15.50 -21.19 1.08
N ALA A 44 15.65 -20.04 1.76
CA ALA A 44 15.06 -18.77 1.33
C ALA A 44 15.50 -18.39 -0.09
N ARG A 45 16.80 -18.48 -0.41
CA ARG A 45 17.29 -18.20 -1.78
C ARG A 45 16.68 -19.15 -2.80
N LYS A 46 16.58 -20.43 -2.45
CA LYS A 46 15.99 -21.45 -3.32
C LYS A 46 14.52 -21.14 -3.61
N THR A 47 13.70 -20.98 -2.56
CA THR A 47 12.26 -20.68 -2.69
C THR A 47 12.03 -19.37 -3.43
N ILE A 48 12.81 -18.32 -3.15
CA ILE A 48 12.65 -17.04 -3.85
C ILE A 48 12.93 -17.19 -5.35
N LYS A 49 13.97 -17.95 -5.71
CA LYS A 49 14.35 -18.18 -7.10
C LYS A 49 13.36 -19.08 -7.85
N GLU A 50 12.93 -20.16 -7.21
CA GLU A 50 12.20 -21.24 -7.87
C GLU A 50 10.68 -21.05 -7.82
N GLU A 51 10.15 -20.32 -6.82
CA GLU A 51 8.71 -20.17 -6.62
C GLU A 51 8.26 -18.72 -6.66
N ILE A 52 8.88 -17.84 -5.86
CA ILE A 52 8.42 -16.46 -5.70
C ILE A 52 8.61 -15.65 -6.97
N ILE A 53 9.85 -15.56 -7.49
CA ILE A 53 10.14 -14.79 -8.72
C ILE A 53 9.25 -15.24 -9.89
N PRO A 54 9.17 -16.55 -10.22
CA PRO A 54 8.31 -17.02 -11.31
C PRO A 54 6.82 -16.70 -11.10
N SER A 55 6.31 -16.83 -9.87
CA SER A 55 4.91 -16.49 -9.56
C SER A 55 4.62 -14.99 -9.77
N TYR A 56 5.57 -14.14 -9.40
CA TYR A 56 5.47 -12.71 -9.63
C TYR A 56 5.63 -12.31 -11.10
N GLU A 57 6.41 -13.05 -11.89
CA GLU A 57 6.47 -12.87 -13.34
C GLU A 57 5.13 -13.22 -14.02
N LEU A 58 4.49 -14.33 -13.60
CA LEU A 58 3.15 -14.70 -14.06
C LEU A 58 2.12 -13.62 -13.71
N LEU A 59 2.16 -13.11 -12.47
CA LEU A 59 1.30 -12.03 -12.03
C LEU A 59 1.57 -10.73 -12.81
N GLU A 60 2.85 -10.40 -13.07
CA GLU A 60 3.24 -9.22 -13.84
C GLU A 60 2.66 -9.28 -15.25
N GLU A 61 2.77 -10.44 -15.91
CA GLU A 61 2.27 -10.65 -17.26
C GLU A 61 0.75 -10.47 -17.31
N PHE A 62 0.00 -11.22 -16.49
CA PHE A 62 -1.45 -11.08 -16.39
C PHE A 62 -1.88 -9.64 -16.07
N PHE A 63 -1.21 -9.01 -15.09
CA PHE A 63 -1.57 -7.66 -14.68
C PHE A 63 -1.35 -6.64 -15.80
N LYS A 64 -0.28 -6.80 -16.58
CA LYS A 64 0.08 -5.91 -17.68
C LYS A 64 -0.81 -6.10 -18.90
N THR A 65 -1.08 -7.34 -19.29
CA THR A 65 -1.72 -7.64 -20.58
C THR A 65 -3.23 -7.76 -20.50
N GLU A 66 -3.78 -8.18 -19.35
CA GLU A 66 -5.20 -8.41 -19.19
C GLU A 66 -5.83 -7.40 -18.22
N TYR A 67 -5.30 -7.27 -17.01
CA TYR A 67 -5.96 -6.49 -15.95
C TYR A 67 -5.85 -4.98 -16.15
N LEU A 68 -4.63 -4.45 -16.34
CA LEU A 68 -4.38 -3.01 -16.41
C LEU A 68 -5.10 -2.34 -17.61
N PRO A 69 -5.16 -2.93 -18.82
CA PRO A 69 -5.91 -2.35 -19.94
C PRO A 69 -7.42 -2.26 -19.68
N GLN A 70 -7.97 -3.14 -18.83
CA GLN A 70 -9.39 -3.16 -18.45
C GLN A 70 -9.68 -2.36 -17.17
N ALA A 71 -8.65 -1.78 -16.53
CA ALA A 71 -8.83 -1.01 -15.32
C ALA A 71 -9.54 0.32 -15.63
N ARG A 72 -10.44 0.72 -14.73
CA ARG A 72 -11.14 2.02 -14.83
C ARG A 72 -10.14 3.18 -14.84
N LEU A 73 -10.45 4.18 -15.66
CA LEU A 73 -9.72 5.46 -15.72
C LEU A 73 -10.22 6.48 -14.69
N THR A 74 -11.43 6.26 -14.16
CA THR A 74 -12.06 7.12 -13.16
C THR A 74 -11.46 6.94 -11.77
N VAL A 75 -11.54 8.01 -10.98
CA VAL A 75 -11.06 8.02 -9.59
C VAL A 75 -12.17 7.68 -8.62
N GLY A 76 -11.79 7.13 -7.47
CA GLY A 76 -12.73 6.82 -6.40
C GLY A 76 -13.62 5.61 -6.66
N LEU A 77 -14.35 5.24 -5.61
CA LEU A 77 -15.26 4.11 -5.60
C LEU A 77 -16.59 4.42 -6.28
N TYR A 78 -17.02 5.68 -6.35
CA TYR A 78 -18.37 6.04 -6.81
C TYR A 78 -18.73 5.55 -8.22
N ASP A 79 -17.72 5.34 -9.07
CA ASP A 79 -17.88 4.90 -10.46
C ASP A 79 -17.81 3.37 -10.63
N THR A 80 -17.74 2.60 -9.54
CA THR A 80 -17.98 1.15 -9.58
C THR A 80 -19.47 0.84 -9.46
N PRO A 81 -19.92 -0.35 -9.92
CA PRO A 81 -21.26 -0.83 -9.60
C PRO A 81 -21.52 -0.75 -8.08
N LYS A 82 -22.59 -0.05 -7.69
CA LYS A 82 -22.96 0.22 -6.28
C LYS A 82 -21.87 0.94 -5.47
N GLY A 83 -21.04 1.73 -6.15
CA GLY A 83 -19.87 2.36 -5.57
C GLY A 83 -20.15 3.43 -4.52
N LYS A 84 -21.28 4.14 -4.65
CA LYS A 84 -21.70 5.15 -3.68
C LYS A 84 -22.16 4.50 -2.38
N GLU A 85 -23.00 3.48 -2.49
CA GLU A 85 -23.50 2.71 -1.35
C GLU A 85 -22.35 2.01 -0.62
N LEU A 86 -21.40 1.43 -1.37
CA LEU A 86 -20.19 0.84 -0.80
C LEU A 86 -19.34 1.90 -0.07
N TYR A 87 -19.14 3.07 -0.68
CA TYR A 87 -18.37 4.15 -0.04
C TYR A 87 -19.03 4.66 1.25
N GLU A 88 -20.36 4.77 1.29
CA GLU A 88 -21.11 5.11 2.50
C GLU A 88 -20.92 4.08 3.62
N GLN A 89 -21.00 2.78 3.30
CA GLN A 89 -20.76 1.71 4.28
C GLN A 89 -19.31 1.72 4.79
N LEU A 90 -18.35 1.94 3.90
CA LEU A 90 -16.94 2.05 4.28
C LEU A 90 -16.70 3.27 5.18
N ALA A 91 -17.30 4.42 4.87
CA ALA A 91 -17.20 5.62 5.71
C ALA A 91 -17.70 5.34 7.14
N LYS A 92 -18.82 4.65 7.29
CA LYS A 92 -19.33 4.23 8.60
C LYS A 92 -18.38 3.26 9.31
N SER A 93 -17.86 2.26 8.60
CA SER A 93 -16.94 1.26 9.16
C SER A 93 -15.63 1.87 9.65
N PHE A 94 -15.00 2.74 8.84
CA PHE A 94 -13.71 3.35 9.16
C PHE A 94 -13.80 4.50 10.17
N THR A 95 -14.94 5.19 10.25
CA THR A 95 -15.12 6.29 11.21
C THR A 95 -15.86 5.88 12.47
N THR A 96 -16.42 4.67 12.50
CA THR A 96 -17.34 4.17 13.54
C THR A 96 -18.50 5.13 13.85
N THR A 97 -18.87 5.98 12.89
CA THR A 97 -20.02 6.90 12.99
C THR A 97 -21.14 6.51 12.04
N ASN A 98 -22.31 7.13 12.21
CA ASN A 98 -23.42 7.05 11.25
C ASN A 98 -23.42 8.20 10.22
N LEU A 99 -22.40 9.05 10.24
CA LEU A 99 -22.31 10.21 9.35
C LEU A 99 -22.19 9.78 7.89
N THR A 100 -22.83 10.52 7.01
CA THR A 100 -22.69 10.38 5.57
C THR A 100 -21.32 10.93 5.12
N PRO A 101 -20.78 10.46 3.98
CA PRO A 101 -19.56 11.04 3.43
C PRO A 101 -19.65 12.55 3.19
N LYS A 102 -20.84 13.07 2.89
CA LYS A 102 -21.06 14.51 2.69
C LYS A 102 -20.96 15.30 4.00
N GLU A 103 -21.53 14.78 5.09
CA GLU A 103 -21.38 15.38 6.42
C GLU A 103 -19.93 15.37 6.88
N ILE A 104 -19.23 14.23 6.72
CA ILE A 104 -17.81 14.10 7.04
C ILE A 104 -16.97 15.13 6.25
N HIS A 105 -17.25 15.27 4.95
CA HIS A 105 -16.55 16.25 4.12
C HIS A 105 -16.78 17.69 4.58
N ASN A 106 -18.01 18.05 4.93
CA ASN A 106 -18.34 19.39 5.41
C ASN A 106 -17.69 19.70 6.77
N ILE A 107 -17.65 18.71 7.68
CA ILE A 107 -16.91 18.83 8.94
C ILE A 107 -15.43 19.06 8.66
N GLY A 108 -14.84 18.28 7.75
CA GLY A 108 -13.43 18.45 7.35
C GLY A 108 -13.10 19.83 6.80
N LEU A 109 -13.98 20.41 5.97
CA LEU A 109 -13.80 21.79 5.47
C LEU A 109 -13.80 22.82 6.61
N GLY A 110 -14.71 22.66 7.59
CA GLY A 110 -14.75 23.51 8.77
C GLY A 110 -13.48 23.41 9.61
N GLU A 111 -13.01 22.19 9.87
CA GLU A 111 -11.79 21.96 10.65
C GLU A 111 -10.52 22.47 9.94
N VAL A 112 -10.43 22.32 8.61
CA VAL A 112 -9.32 22.89 7.82
C VAL A 112 -9.30 24.42 7.96
N ALA A 113 -10.45 25.09 7.87
CA ALA A 113 -10.53 26.54 8.02
C ALA A 113 -10.14 26.98 9.44
N ARG A 114 -10.64 26.28 10.48
CA ARG A 114 -10.34 26.56 11.88
C ARG A 114 -8.84 26.41 12.16
N ILE A 115 -8.25 25.26 11.83
CA ILE A 115 -6.83 24.96 12.08
C ILE A 115 -5.94 25.94 11.33
N ARG A 116 -6.30 26.30 10.08
CA ARG A 116 -5.53 27.28 9.32
C ARG A 116 -5.54 28.66 9.98
N GLY A 117 -6.69 29.11 10.50
CA GLY A 117 -6.77 30.35 11.26
C GLY A 117 -5.89 30.32 12.52
N GLU A 118 -5.92 29.21 13.27
CA GLU A 118 -5.06 29.03 14.45
C GLU A 118 -3.56 29.06 14.09
N MET A 119 -3.17 28.45 12.97
CA MET A 119 -1.78 28.52 12.48
C MET A 119 -1.38 29.96 12.13
N GLU A 120 -2.27 30.75 11.55
CA GLU A 120 -1.98 32.16 11.20
C GLU A 120 -1.76 33.02 12.44
N GLU A 121 -2.50 32.80 13.51
CA GLU A 121 -2.28 33.50 14.79
C GLU A 121 -0.94 33.14 15.41
N VAL A 122 -0.60 31.84 15.47
CA VAL A 122 0.72 31.40 15.97
C VAL A 122 1.87 31.97 15.12
N ILE A 123 1.70 32.08 13.80
CA ILE A 123 2.70 32.70 12.93
C ILE A 123 2.88 34.20 13.25
N LYS A 124 1.81 34.91 13.60
CA LYS A 124 1.90 36.33 13.99
C LYS A 124 2.63 36.46 15.33
N GLU A 125 2.31 35.61 16.30
CA GLU A 125 2.94 35.60 17.63
C GLU A 125 4.43 35.22 17.58
N GLY A 126 4.80 34.27 16.72
CA GLY A 126 6.19 33.81 16.56
C GLY A 126 7.09 34.72 15.72
N LYS A 127 6.53 35.76 15.07
CA LYS A 127 7.30 36.83 14.42
C LYS A 127 7.70 37.87 15.45
N VAL A 128 8.67 37.52 16.29
CA VAL A 128 9.47 38.45 17.10
C VAL A 128 10.76 38.79 16.35
#